data_AF-A0A0R0DMI5-F1
#
_entry.id   AF-A0A0R0DMI5-F1
#
_cell.length_a   1.000
_cell.length_b   1.000
_cell.length_c   1.000
_cell.angle_alpha   90.00
_cell.angle_beta   90.00
_cell.angle_gamma   90.00
#
_symmetry.space_group_name_H-M   'P 1'
#
loop_
_entity.id
_entity.type
_entity.pdbx_description
1 polymer ?
#
loop_
_entity_poly.entity_id
_entity_poly.type
_entity_poly.pdbx_seq_one_letter_code
_entity_poly.pdbx_strand_id
1 'polypeptide(L)'
;MAVAVTSPVRTNKAAPQYKVVDYVMDEATGRPQLPAGYKPSADEEYMNPLQQEYFRQRLITWRAELVEESKQTIENLRDEVRDIGDEAERATRETENSLELRTRDRYRKLIGKIDSTLKRLDAGDYGYCVDTGEDIGLDRLEARLTAERTIDAQERWEHLQKQQGD
;
A
#
# COMPACT_ATOMS: atom_id res chain seq x y z
N MET A 1 34.71 -12.53 -23.96
CA MET A 1 33.61 -11.67 -23.47
C MET A 1 34.07 -11.07 -22.15
N ALA A 2 34.26 -9.75 -22.09
CA ALA A 2 34.73 -9.06 -20.89
C ALA A 2 33.54 -8.79 -19.96
N VAL A 3 33.57 -9.35 -18.74
CA VAL A 3 32.57 -9.09 -17.70
C VAL A 3 33.00 -7.82 -16.98
N ALA A 4 32.29 -6.72 -17.21
CA ALA A 4 32.56 -5.44 -16.54
C ALA A 4 32.02 -5.51 -15.11
N VAL A 5 32.90 -5.77 -14.15
CA VAL A 5 32.62 -5.61 -12.72
C VAL A 5 32.70 -4.12 -12.41
N THR A 6 31.57 -3.44 -12.35
CA THR A 6 31.51 -2.03 -11.94
C THR A 6 31.69 -1.93 -10.43
N SER A 7 32.88 -1.51 -9.98
CA SER A 7 33.14 -1.19 -8.56
C SER A 7 32.37 0.07 -8.13
N PRO A 8 31.83 0.12 -6.90
CA PRO A 8 31.13 1.31 -6.42
C PRO A 8 32.10 2.47 -6.13
N VAL A 9 31.71 3.66 -6.56
CA VAL A 9 32.38 4.93 -6.24
C VAL A 9 32.27 5.18 -4.74
N ARG A 10 33.40 5.14 -4.02
CA ARG A 10 33.45 5.49 -2.59
C ARG A 10 33.58 7.00 -2.43
N THR A 11 32.47 7.69 -2.24
CA THR A 11 32.48 9.04 -1.67
C THR A 11 32.61 8.92 -0.15
N ASN A 12 33.69 9.47 0.42
CA ASN A 12 33.86 9.56 1.87
C ASN A 12 32.80 10.49 2.47
N LYS A 13 31.66 9.92 2.89
CA LYS A 13 30.74 10.49 3.89
C LYS A 13 30.97 9.76 5.21
N ALA A 14 30.85 10.47 6.34
CA ALA A 14 30.92 9.89 7.67
C ALA A 14 30.08 8.59 7.73
N ALA A 15 30.63 7.55 8.35
CA ALA A 15 30.02 6.22 8.34
C ALA A 15 28.54 6.31 8.75
N PRO A 16 27.62 5.79 7.94
CA PRO A 16 26.21 5.81 8.28
C PRO A 16 25.99 5.04 9.59
N GLN A 17 25.18 5.59 10.49
CA GLN A 17 24.78 4.91 11.74
C GLN A 17 23.79 3.76 11.51
N TYR A 18 23.47 3.43 10.25
CA TYR A 18 22.53 2.40 9.87
C TYR A 18 23.23 1.15 9.30
N LYS A 19 22.57 0.00 9.43
CA LYS A 19 22.98 -1.27 8.83
C LYS A 19 22.75 -1.21 7.32
N VAL A 20 23.82 -1.34 6.55
CA VAL A 20 23.74 -1.55 5.11
C VAL A 20 23.40 -3.02 4.87
N VAL A 21 22.28 -3.28 4.22
CA VAL A 21 21.85 -4.63 3.84
C VAL A 21 22.08 -4.79 2.35
N ASP A 22 22.96 -5.71 1.98
CA ASP A 22 23.19 -6.05 0.58
C ASP A 22 21.95 -6.77 0.00
N TYR A 23 21.60 -6.43 -1.24
CA TYR A 23 20.49 -7.05 -1.96
C TYR A 23 20.87 -7.39 -3.39
N VAL A 24 20.24 -8.44 -3.92
CA VAL A 24 20.39 -8.85 -5.32
C VAL A 24 19.28 -8.18 -6.12
N MET A 25 19.60 -7.66 -7.31
CA MET A 25 18.61 -7.13 -8.22
C MET A 25 18.04 -8.25 -9.09
N ASP A 26 16.72 -8.29 -9.24
CA ASP A 26 16.05 -9.14 -10.21
C ASP A 26 16.26 -8.58 -11.62
N GLU A 27 16.86 -9.40 -12.50
CA GLU A 27 17.14 -9.03 -13.88
C GLU A 27 15.86 -8.78 -14.71
N ALA A 28 14.74 -9.41 -14.35
CA ALA A 28 13.49 -9.27 -15.10
C ALA A 28 12.75 -7.97 -14.78
N THR A 29 12.78 -7.56 -13.51
CA THR A 29 12.00 -6.41 -13.02
C THR A 29 12.85 -5.18 -12.73
N GLY A 30 14.17 -5.33 -12.62
CA GLY A 30 15.08 -4.26 -12.20
C GLY A 30 14.88 -3.84 -10.73
N ARG A 31 14.27 -4.70 -9.91
CA ARG A 31 13.91 -4.44 -8.51
C ARG A 31 14.70 -5.33 -7.57
N PRO A 32 14.94 -4.90 -6.32
CA PRO A 32 15.68 -5.71 -5.36
C PRO A 32 14.87 -6.96 -4.97
N GLN A 33 15.51 -8.11 -4.89
CA GLN A 33 14.91 -9.34 -4.39
C GLN A 33 14.88 -9.30 -2.86
N LEU A 34 13.68 -9.45 -2.29
CA LEU A 34 13.51 -9.50 -0.85
C LEU A 34 13.99 -10.85 -0.29
N PRO A 35 14.83 -10.86 0.76
CA PRO A 35 15.11 -12.08 1.51
C PRO A 35 13.82 -12.71 2.08
N ALA A 36 13.79 -14.04 2.18
CA ALA A 36 12.64 -14.74 2.75
C ALA A 36 12.38 -14.27 4.20
N GLY A 37 11.16 -13.80 4.47
CA GLY A 37 10.78 -13.29 5.79
C GLY A 37 11.30 -11.90 6.13
N TYR A 38 11.82 -11.14 5.16
CA TYR A 38 12.27 -9.77 5.37
C TYR A 38 11.14 -8.89 5.93
N LYS A 39 11.48 -8.09 6.93
CA LYS A 39 10.62 -7.04 7.49
C LYS A 39 11.46 -5.77 7.69
N PRO A 40 10.98 -4.59 7.24
CA PRO A 40 11.64 -3.32 7.47
C PRO A 40 11.95 -3.10 8.94
N SER A 41 13.18 -2.70 9.23
CA SER A 41 13.63 -2.36 10.58
C SER A 41 14.17 -0.93 10.66
N ALA A 42 14.06 -0.30 11.83
CA ALA A 42 14.60 1.04 12.07
C ALA A 42 16.14 1.08 12.14
N ASP A 43 16.79 -0.09 12.18
CA ASP A 43 18.26 -0.20 12.15
C ASP A 43 18.83 0.02 10.74
N GLU A 44 17.99 0.02 9.71
CA GLU A 44 18.36 0.18 8.30
C GLU A 44 18.15 1.62 7.83
N GLU A 45 18.77 1.97 6.69
CA GLU A 45 18.47 3.25 6.03
C GLU A 45 16.98 3.33 5.70
N TYR A 46 16.36 4.44 6.13
CA TYR A 46 14.94 4.68 5.93
C TYR A 46 14.59 4.73 4.44
N MET A 47 13.55 4.00 4.05
CA MET A 47 13.09 3.88 2.65
C MET A 47 14.20 3.45 1.69
N ASN A 48 15.11 2.58 2.14
CA ASN A 48 16.05 1.91 1.24
C ASN A 48 15.29 1.05 0.20
N PRO A 49 15.98 0.58 -0.86
CA PRO A 49 15.34 -0.20 -1.93
C PRO A 49 14.61 -1.46 -1.44
N LEU A 50 15.11 -2.14 -0.40
CA LEU A 50 14.45 -3.31 0.19
C LEU A 50 13.15 -2.93 0.91
N GLN A 51 13.14 -1.85 1.69
CA GLN A 51 11.94 -1.35 2.37
C GLN A 51 10.88 -0.94 1.36
N GLN A 52 11.28 -0.20 0.32
CA GLN A 52 10.37 0.19 -0.76
C GLN A 52 9.77 -1.03 -1.46
N GLU A 53 10.58 -2.04 -1.79
CA GLU A 53 10.07 -3.25 -2.43
C GLU A 53 9.16 -4.05 -1.49
N TYR A 54 9.46 -4.12 -0.20
CA TYR A 54 8.59 -4.75 0.79
C TYR A 54 7.19 -4.12 0.80
N PHE A 55 7.11 -2.79 0.92
CA PHE A 55 5.82 -2.10 0.92
C PHE A 55 5.14 -2.19 -0.45
N ARG A 56 5.89 -2.18 -1.56
CA ARG A 56 5.36 -2.38 -2.91
C ARG A 56 4.69 -3.75 -3.05
N GLN A 57 5.34 -4.83 -2.65
CA GLN A 57 4.76 -6.18 -2.71
C GLN A 57 3.50 -6.28 -1.87
N ARG A 58 3.50 -5.70 -0.65
CA ARG A 58 2.30 -5.66 0.19
C ARG A 58 1.15 -4.88 -0.43
N LEU A 59 1.41 -3.71 -1.02
CA LEU A 59 0.40 -2.91 -1.72
C LEU A 59 -0.18 -3.67 -2.92
N ILE A 60 0.65 -4.35 -3.70
CA ILE A 60 0.22 -5.14 -4.86
C ILE A 60 -0.64 -6.34 -4.43
N THR A 61 -0.19 -7.09 -3.42
CA THR A 61 -0.96 -8.22 -2.87
C THR A 61 -2.31 -7.75 -2.34
N TRP A 62 -2.32 -6.70 -1.51
CA TRP A 62 -3.56 -6.16 -0.96
C TRP A 62 -4.52 -5.66 -2.04
N ARG A 63 -3.99 -5.02 -3.09
CA ARG A 63 -4.79 -4.64 -4.26
C ARG A 63 -5.40 -5.85 -4.94
N ALA A 64 -4.63 -6.93 -5.14
CA ALA A 64 -5.11 -8.14 -5.79
C ALA A 64 -6.22 -8.82 -4.96
N GLU A 65 -6.06 -8.87 -3.64
CA GLU A 65 -7.09 -9.38 -2.71
C GLU A 65 -8.39 -8.58 -2.84
N LEU A 66 -8.33 -7.24 -2.79
CA LEU A 66 -9.53 -6.39 -2.94
C LEU A 66 -10.21 -6.55 -4.30
N VAL A 67 -9.43 -6.73 -5.37
CA VAL A 67 -9.97 -6.99 -6.71
C VAL A 67 -10.68 -8.35 -6.75
N GLU A 68 -10.09 -9.37 -6.14
CA GLU A 68 -10.66 -10.71 -6.13
C GLU A 68 -11.93 -10.78 -5.28
N GLU A 69 -11.92 -10.19 -4.08
CA GLU A 69 -13.13 -10.05 -3.26
C GLU A 69 -14.24 -9.31 -4.03
N SER A 70 -13.90 -8.22 -4.73
CA SER A 70 -14.88 -7.48 -5.53
C SER A 70 -15.45 -8.32 -6.68
N LYS A 71 -14.70 -9.25 -7.28
CA LYS A 71 -15.22 -10.15 -8.31
C LYS A 71 -16.16 -11.18 -7.71
N GLN A 72 -15.77 -11.80 -6.59
CA GLN A 72 -16.59 -12.78 -5.90
C GLN A 72 -17.96 -12.21 -5.51
N THR A 73 -18.00 -10.96 -5.01
CA THR A 73 -19.26 -10.27 -4.73
C THR A 73 -20.12 -10.15 -6.00
N ILE A 74 -19.54 -9.79 -7.15
CA ILE A 74 -20.30 -9.68 -8.40
C ILE A 74 -20.86 -11.03 -8.86
N GLU A 75 -20.10 -12.11 -8.68
CA GLU A 75 -20.54 -13.46 -9.01
C GLU A 75 -21.71 -13.90 -8.11
N ASN A 76 -21.63 -13.67 -6.80
CA ASN A 76 -22.70 -13.94 -5.84
C ASN A 76 -23.99 -13.19 -6.23
N LEU A 77 -23.88 -11.88 -6.47
CA LEU A 77 -25.01 -11.06 -6.90
C LEU A 77 -25.65 -11.55 -8.19
N ARG A 78 -24.86 -12.05 -9.15
CA ARG A 78 -25.37 -12.57 -10.42
C ARG A 78 -26.14 -13.88 -10.20
N ASP A 79 -25.66 -14.73 -9.31
CA ASP A 79 -26.28 -16.02 -9.05
C ASP A 79 -27.57 -15.87 -8.21
N GLU A 80 -27.60 -14.93 -7.27
CA GLU A 80 -28.83 -14.55 -6.53
C GLU A 80 -29.94 -14.00 -7.43
N VAL A 81 -29.60 -13.21 -8.46
CA VAL A 81 -30.58 -12.68 -9.43
C VAL A 81 -31.22 -13.80 -10.26
N ARG A 82 -30.56 -14.95 -10.42
CA ARG A 82 -31.09 -16.10 -11.17
C ARG A 82 -32.05 -16.96 -10.35
N ASP A 83 -31.98 -16.87 -9.03
CA ASP A 83 -32.84 -17.63 -8.11
C ASP A 83 -34.09 -16.81 -7.75
N ILE A 84 -35.19 -17.06 -8.45
CA ILE A 84 -36.46 -16.36 -8.23
C ILE A 84 -37.16 -17.00 -7.02
N GLY A 85 -36.93 -16.44 -5.84
CA GLY A 85 -37.60 -16.82 -4.59
C GLY A 85 -38.96 -16.13 -4.40
N ASP A 86 -39.67 -16.53 -3.34
CA ASP A 86 -40.97 -15.98 -2.96
C ASP A 86 -40.85 -14.50 -2.51
N GLU A 87 -41.97 -13.75 -2.50
CA GLU A 87 -42.03 -12.29 -2.28
C GLU A 87 -41.35 -11.82 -0.97
N ALA A 88 -41.39 -12.64 0.09
CA ALA A 88 -40.73 -12.34 1.36
C ALA A 88 -39.19 -12.46 1.27
N GLU A 89 -38.67 -13.38 0.45
CA GLU A 89 -37.22 -13.54 0.23
C GLU A 89 -36.64 -12.39 -0.58
N ARG A 90 -37.46 -11.77 -1.45
CA ARG A 90 -37.05 -10.64 -2.30
C ARG A 90 -36.59 -9.43 -1.49
N ALA A 91 -37.32 -9.08 -0.43
CA ALA A 91 -37.01 -7.88 0.38
C ALA A 91 -35.69 -8.03 1.18
N THR A 92 -35.43 -9.22 1.71
CA THR A 92 -34.16 -9.53 2.39
C THR A 92 -32.98 -9.45 1.42
N ARG A 93 -33.09 -10.10 0.25
CA ARG A 93 -32.04 -10.09 -0.78
C ARG A 93 -31.72 -8.69 -1.29
N GLU A 94 -32.73 -7.84 -1.50
CA GLU A 94 -32.50 -6.46 -1.94
C GLU A 94 -31.68 -5.66 -0.91
N THR A 95 -31.94 -5.88 0.38
CA THR A 95 -31.19 -5.24 1.46
C THR A 95 -29.75 -5.72 1.50
N GLU A 96 -29.52 -7.03 1.36
CA GLU A 96 -28.19 -7.65 1.32
C GLU A 96 -27.39 -7.16 0.11
N ASN A 97 -27.98 -7.19 -1.09
CA ASN A 97 -27.36 -6.69 -2.32
C ASN A 97 -26.99 -5.19 -2.20
N SER A 98 -27.87 -4.37 -1.61
CA SER A 98 -27.57 -2.95 -1.35
C SER A 98 -26.34 -2.77 -0.45
N LEU A 99 -26.17 -3.64 0.56
CA LEU A 99 -24.99 -3.62 1.43
C LEU A 99 -23.73 -4.05 0.66
N GLU A 100 -23.81 -5.12 -0.13
CA GLU A 100 -22.70 -5.61 -0.95
C GLU A 100 -22.21 -4.57 -1.97
N LEU A 101 -23.13 -3.88 -2.65
CA LEU A 101 -22.81 -2.81 -3.59
C LEU A 101 -22.10 -1.63 -2.92
N ARG A 102 -22.47 -1.29 -1.67
CA ARG A 102 -21.77 -0.26 -0.88
C ARG A 102 -20.36 -0.70 -0.47
N THR A 103 -20.18 -1.96 -0.07
CA THR A 103 -18.87 -2.51 0.23
C THR A 103 -17.96 -2.48 -0.99
N ARG A 104 -18.48 -2.86 -2.17
CA ARG A 104 -17.75 -2.78 -3.43
C ARG A 104 -17.34 -1.35 -3.79
N ASP A 105 -18.20 -0.35 -3.54
CA ASP A 105 -17.86 1.05 -3.76
C ASP A 105 -16.67 1.49 -2.89
N ARG A 106 -16.63 1.05 -1.63
CA ARG A 106 -15.50 1.29 -0.73
C ARG A 106 -14.23 0.61 -1.23
N TYR A 107 -14.31 -0.64 -1.69
CA TYR A 107 -13.15 -1.36 -2.25
C TYR A 107 -12.60 -0.65 -3.48
N ARG A 108 -13.45 -0.18 -4.39
CA ARG A 108 -13.01 0.60 -5.55
C ARG A 108 -12.24 1.86 -5.15
N LYS A 109 -12.76 2.62 -4.18
CA LYS A 109 -12.08 3.80 -3.64
C LYS A 109 -10.75 3.45 -2.99
N LEU A 110 -10.70 2.34 -2.26
CA LEU A 110 -9.49 1.85 -1.60
C LEU A 110 -8.43 1.41 -2.61
N ILE A 111 -8.82 0.68 -3.66
CA ILE A 111 -7.95 0.32 -4.79
C ILE A 111 -7.36 1.58 -5.43
N GLY A 112 -8.19 2.60 -5.69
CA GLY A 112 -7.70 3.87 -6.20
C GLY A 112 -6.69 4.55 -5.27
N LYS A 113 -6.86 4.41 -3.95
CA LYS A 113 -5.88 4.90 -2.97
C LYS A 113 -4.57 4.09 -2.99
N ILE A 114 -4.66 2.78 -3.14
CA ILE A 114 -3.48 1.91 -3.30
C ILE A 114 -2.71 2.26 -4.57
N ASP A 115 -3.41 2.46 -5.70
CA ASP A 115 -2.80 2.85 -6.96
C ASP A 115 -2.09 4.21 -6.85
N SER A 116 -2.68 5.18 -6.13
CA SER A 116 -2.03 6.46 -5.82
C SER A 116 -0.78 6.27 -4.94
N THR A 117 -0.86 5.38 -3.96
CA THR A 117 0.26 5.07 -3.05
C THR A 117 1.42 4.42 -3.81
N LEU A 118 1.13 3.49 -4.73
CA LEU A 118 2.14 2.88 -5.60
C LEU A 118 2.85 3.93 -6.47
N LYS A 119 2.12 4.90 -7.03
CA LYS A 119 2.72 6.01 -7.78
C LYS A 119 3.68 6.85 -6.93
N ARG A 120 3.30 7.14 -5.67
CA ARG A 120 4.19 7.84 -4.73
C ARG A 120 5.45 7.03 -4.43
N LEU A 121 5.30 5.71 -4.32
CA LEU A 121 6.43 4.81 -4.10
C LEU A 121 7.39 4.82 -5.28
N ASP A 122 6.86 4.78 -6.51
CA ASP A 122 7.69 4.87 -7.72
C ASP A 122 8.32 6.26 -7.91
N ALA A 123 7.71 7.32 -7.37
CA ALA A 123 8.28 8.68 -7.35
C ALA A 123 9.34 8.90 -6.26
N GLY A 124 9.45 7.99 -5.29
CA GLY A 124 10.34 8.14 -4.13
C GLY A 124 9.75 8.98 -2.98
N ASP A 125 8.48 9.36 -3.06
CA ASP A 125 7.77 10.18 -2.06
C ASP A 125 7.06 9.34 -0.99
N TYR A 126 7.05 8.01 -1.13
CA TYR A 126 6.46 7.10 -0.15
C TYR A 126 7.29 7.03 1.13
N GLY A 127 6.60 6.95 2.26
CA GLY A 127 7.23 7.04 3.58
C GLY A 127 7.32 8.46 4.12
N TYR A 128 7.25 9.49 3.29
CA TYR A 128 7.36 10.88 3.75
C TYR A 128 5.99 11.54 3.93
N CYS A 129 5.87 12.38 4.96
CA CYS A 129 4.67 13.16 5.24
C CYS A 129 4.42 14.18 4.14
N VAL A 130 3.22 14.19 3.56
CA VAL A 130 2.85 15.13 2.48
C VAL A 130 2.81 16.59 2.93
N ASP A 131 2.69 16.86 4.24
CA ASP A 131 2.60 18.22 4.77
C ASP A 131 3.96 18.75 5.26
N THR A 132 4.78 17.89 5.88
CA THR A 132 6.03 18.30 6.56
C THR A 132 7.30 17.73 5.93
N GLY A 133 7.20 16.70 5.09
CA GLY A 133 8.34 15.96 4.55
C GLY A 133 9.03 15.03 5.57
N GLU A 134 8.53 14.95 6.80
CA GLU A 134 9.09 14.10 7.85
C GLU A 134 8.83 12.61 7.59
N ASP A 135 9.70 11.75 8.12
CA ASP A 135 9.59 10.30 8.03
C ASP A 135 8.32 9.81 8.76
N ILE A 136 7.50 9.04 8.04
CA ILE A 136 6.38 8.31 8.63
C ILE A 136 6.95 7.02 9.23
N GLY A 137 6.74 6.81 10.53
CA GLY A 137 7.24 5.63 11.23
C GLY A 137 6.85 4.32 10.54
N LEU A 138 7.81 3.39 10.46
CA LEU A 138 7.63 2.10 9.78
C LEU A 138 6.44 1.31 10.35
N ASP A 139 6.27 1.28 11.67
CA ASP A 139 5.13 0.62 12.33
C ASP A 139 3.77 1.20 11.89
N ARG A 140 3.74 2.49 11.58
CA ARG A 140 2.52 3.14 11.09
C ARG A 140 2.23 2.78 9.64
N LEU A 141 3.25 2.70 8.80
CA LEU A 141 3.11 2.23 7.41
C LEU A 141 2.72 0.75 7.37
N GLU A 142 3.26 -0.05 8.29
CA GLU A 142 2.92 -1.45 8.49
C GLU A 142 1.44 -1.64 8.87
N ALA A 143 0.94 -0.81 9.79
CA ALA A 143 -0.46 -0.80 10.19
C ALA A 143 -1.38 -0.23 9.11
N ARG A 144 -0.91 0.77 8.35
CA ARG A 144 -1.68 1.43 7.29
C ARG A 144 -0.78 1.83 6.12
N LEU A 145 -0.72 0.96 5.12
CA LEU A 145 0.13 1.12 3.93
C LEU A 145 -0.17 2.40 3.13
N THR A 146 -1.40 2.91 3.18
CA THR A 146 -1.84 4.09 2.41
C THR A 146 -1.77 5.39 3.20
N ALA A 147 -0.98 5.42 4.27
CA ALA A 147 -0.93 6.57 5.16
C ALA A 147 0.01 7.65 4.60
N GLU A 148 -0.46 8.91 4.56
CA GLU A 148 0.22 10.00 3.83
C GLU A 148 0.90 11.02 4.74
N ARG A 149 0.57 11.03 6.03
CA ARG A 149 1.01 12.02 7.04
C ARG A 149 1.65 11.32 8.23
N THR A 150 2.42 12.00 9.07
CA THR A 150 2.75 11.50 10.42
C THR A 150 1.50 11.49 11.32
N ILE A 151 1.59 10.95 12.55
CA ILE A 151 0.47 11.01 13.52
C ILE A 151 0.14 12.47 13.83
N ASP A 152 1.15 13.25 14.24
CA ASP A 152 0.98 14.67 14.59
C ASP A 152 0.47 15.52 13.43
N ALA A 153 0.94 15.25 12.20
CA ALA A 153 0.42 15.94 11.01
C ALA A 153 -1.04 15.53 10.71
N GLN A 154 -1.38 14.25 10.88
CA GLN A 154 -2.76 13.77 10.73
C GLN A 154 -3.70 14.45 11.74
N GLU A 155 -3.32 14.53 13.01
CA GLU A 155 -4.11 15.18 14.06
C GLU A 155 -4.35 16.66 13.77
N ARG A 156 -3.30 17.39 13.37
CA ARG A 156 -3.41 18.80 12.96
C ARG A 156 -4.34 18.98 11.77
N TRP A 157 -4.22 18.13 10.76
CA TRP A 157 -5.07 18.17 9.57
C TRP A 157 -6.54 17.91 9.90
N GLU A 158 -6.84 16.93 10.75
CA GLU A 158 -8.21 16.62 11.18
C GLU A 158 -8.81 17.76 12.02
N HIS A 159 -8.03 18.39 12.89
CA HIS A 159 -8.46 19.55 13.65
C HIS A 159 -8.82 20.74 12.74
N LEU A 160 -7.98 21.01 11.72
CA LEU A 160 -8.24 22.06 10.73
C LEU A 160 -9.47 21.76 9.85
N GLN A 161 -9.67 20.51 9.47
CA GLN A 161 -10.85 20.09 8.70
C GLN A 161 -12.14 20.31 9.50
N LYS A 162 -12.14 19.97 10.79
CA LYS A 162 -13.29 20.20 11.67
C LYS A 162 -13.65 21.70 11.79
N GLN A 163 -12.64 22.58 11.86
CA GLN A 163 -12.88 24.03 11.93
C GLN A 163 -13.38 24.65 10.61
N GLN A 164 -13.13 24.00 9.47
CA GLN A 164 -13.58 24.47 8.15
C GLN A 164 -14.93 23.88 7.74
N GLY A 165 -15.37 22.82 8.42
CA GLY A 165 -16.63 22.11 8.15
C GLY A 165 -17.82 22.57 9.00
N ASP A 166 -17.62 23.58 9.86
CA ASP A 166 -18.67 24.31 10.61
C ASP A 166 -18.94 25.69 9.98
#